data_AF-A0A9D2ML75-F1
#
_entry.id   AF-A0A9D2ML75-F1
#
_cell.length_a   1.000
_cell.length_b   1.000
_cell.length_c   1.000
_cell.angle_alpha   90.00
_cell.angle_beta   90.00
_cell.angle_gamma   90.00
#
_symmetry.space_group_name_H-M   'P 1'
#
loop_
_entity.id
_entity.type
_entity.pdbx_description
1 polymer ?
#
loop_
_entity_poly.entity_id
_entity_poly.type
_entity_poly.pdbx_seq_one_letter_code
_entity_poly.pdbx_strand_id
1 'polypeptide(L)'
;MAEDYARTLKRRTLVALIATLISLVLLGAAVFWLWCSLFGPPQFMRKDNPSLTPQSAQAQLDAGATVYWQDTAYEVPPHSGLDQLLHTDQWTSTSAFQAEDADLVIHFGELYELSLWSDGKAAFYDGYSGHSTKSYAYYATSTGVVQDLIASLTALVPA
;
A
#
# COMPACT_ATOMS: atom_id res chain seq x y z
N MET A 1 -8.46 -63.12 18.44
CA MET A 1 -7.45 -62.23 19.05
C MET A 1 -6.61 -61.46 18.02
N ALA A 2 -6.08 -62.08 16.95
CA ALA A 2 -5.25 -61.38 15.96
C ALA A 2 -6.02 -60.36 15.07
N GLU A 3 -7.27 -60.63 14.72
CA GLU A 3 -8.09 -59.73 13.86
C GLU A 3 -8.48 -58.42 14.54
N ASP A 4 -8.79 -58.45 15.83
CA ASP A 4 -9.11 -57.23 16.61
C ASP A 4 -7.88 -56.36 16.83
N TYR A 5 -6.69 -56.97 16.95
CA TYR A 5 -5.42 -56.27 17.05
C TYR A 5 -5.04 -55.58 15.73
N ALA A 6 -5.26 -56.25 14.59
CA ALA A 6 -5.03 -55.67 13.27
C ALA A 6 -5.98 -54.50 12.97
N ARG A 7 -7.25 -54.59 13.41
CA ARG A 7 -8.26 -53.51 13.25
C ARG A 7 -7.94 -52.29 14.11
N THR A 8 -7.54 -52.49 15.35
CA THR A 8 -7.15 -51.40 16.27
C THR A 8 -5.85 -50.72 15.84
N LEU A 9 -4.86 -51.48 15.33
CA LEU A 9 -3.63 -50.93 14.78
C LEU A 9 -3.88 -50.06 13.54
N LYS A 10 -4.70 -50.55 12.59
CA LYS A 10 -5.11 -49.77 11.39
C LYS A 10 -5.84 -48.48 11.74
N ARG A 11 -6.70 -48.50 12.76
CA ARG A 11 -7.42 -47.30 13.21
C ARG A 11 -6.47 -46.28 13.84
N ARG A 12 -5.49 -46.72 14.63
CA ARG A 12 -4.47 -45.84 15.23
C ARG A 12 -3.54 -45.22 14.20
N THR A 13 -3.07 -46.00 13.22
CA THR A 13 -2.24 -45.46 12.13
C THR A 13 -3.00 -44.49 11.26
N LEU A 14 -4.28 -44.76 10.97
CA LEU A 14 -5.13 -43.83 10.22
C LEU A 14 -5.36 -42.52 10.98
N VAL A 15 -5.60 -42.57 12.29
CA VAL A 15 -5.71 -41.36 13.14
C VAL A 15 -4.39 -40.58 13.17
N ALA A 16 -3.26 -41.27 13.30
CA ALA A 16 -1.94 -40.63 13.29
C ALA A 16 -1.64 -39.94 11.94
N LEU A 17 -1.99 -40.58 10.82
CA LEU A 17 -1.87 -40.00 9.48
C LEU A 17 -2.73 -38.75 9.32
N ILE A 18 -3.98 -38.79 9.77
CA ILE A 18 -4.88 -37.62 9.72
C ILE A 18 -4.31 -36.48 10.58
N ALA A 19 -3.86 -36.77 11.80
CA ALA A 19 -3.28 -35.77 12.68
C ALA A 19 -2.05 -35.12 12.05
N THR A 20 -1.19 -35.92 11.41
CA THR A 20 0.01 -35.43 10.74
C THR A 20 -0.34 -34.55 9.54
N LEU A 21 -1.36 -34.93 8.77
CA LEU A 21 -1.86 -34.13 7.65
C LEU A 21 -2.40 -32.77 8.12
N ILE A 22 -3.19 -32.76 9.21
CA ILE A 22 -3.72 -31.52 9.80
C ILE A 22 -2.57 -30.64 10.29
N SER A 23 -1.59 -31.19 11.00
CA SER A 23 -0.42 -30.45 11.47
C SER A 23 0.38 -29.84 10.31
N LEU A 24 0.54 -30.56 9.20
CA LEU A 24 1.20 -30.05 8.00
C LEU A 24 0.43 -28.88 7.37
N VAL A 25 -0.90 -28.97 7.29
CA VAL A 25 -1.74 -27.88 6.77
C VAL A 25 -1.65 -26.64 7.66
N LEU A 26 -1.72 -26.81 8.99
CA LEU A 26 -1.60 -25.70 9.94
C LEU A 26 -0.22 -25.06 9.89
N LEU A 27 0.84 -25.85 9.75
CA LEU A 27 2.19 -25.34 9.59
C LEU A 27 2.33 -24.53 8.29
N GLY A 28 1.79 -25.05 7.18
CA GLY A 28 1.75 -24.33 5.91
C GLY A 28 1.00 -23.00 6.01
N ALA A 29 -0.14 -22.98 6.68
CA ALA A 29 -0.91 -21.76 6.92
C ALA A 29 -0.15 -20.75 7.80
N ALA A 30 0.53 -21.21 8.84
CA ALA A 30 1.33 -20.34 9.71
C ALA A 30 2.54 -19.74 8.98
N VAL A 31 3.24 -20.53 8.16
CA VAL A 31 4.35 -20.05 7.32
C VAL A 31 3.84 -19.06 6.28
N PHE A 32 2.69 -19.34 5.66
CA PHE A 32 2.06 -18.41 4.72
C PHE A 32 1.66 -17.09 5.39
N TRP A 33 1.10 -17.15 6.60
CA TRP A 33 0.76 -15.96 7.38
C TRP A 33 1.98 -15.12 7.74
N LEU A 34 3.05 -15.79 8.19
CA LEU A 34 4.33 -15.14 8.47
C LEU A 34 4.89 -14.47 7.23
N TRP A 35 4.87 -15.16 6.08
CA TRP A 35 5.28 -14.60 4.80
C TRP A 35 4.47 -13.35 4.43
N CYS A 36 3.14 -13.42 4.51
CA CYS A 36 2.27 -12.28 4.23
C CYS A 36 2.50 -11.11 5.19
N SER A 37 2.83 -11.37 6.46
CA SER A 37 3.15 -10.30 7.42
C SER A 37 4.47 -9.60 7.12
N LEU A 38 5.46 -10.32 6.57
CA LEU A 38 6.79 -9.79 6.26
C LEU A 38 6.86 -9.13 4.88
N PHE A 39 6.17 -9.70 3.90
CA PHE A 39 6.29 -9.32 2.48
C PHE A 39 5.01 -8.73 1.88
N GLY A 40 3.92 -8.67 2.64
CA GLY A 40 2.58 -8.37 2.14
C GLY A 40 1.95 -9.58 1.41
N PRO A 41 0.65 -9.50 1.07
CA PRO A 41 -0.03 -10.55 0.34
C PRO A 41 0.60 -10.77 -1.06
N PRO A 42 0.62 -12.03 -1.54
CA PRO A 42 1.13 -12.33 -2.87
C PRO A 42 0.28 -11.66 -3.95
N GLN A 43 0.89 -11.38 -5.11
CA GLN A 43 0.26 -10.60 -6.18
C GLN A 43 -1.14 -11.10 -6.60
N PHE A 44 -1.36 -12.42 -6.61
CA PHE A 44 -2.65 -13.02 -6.97
C PHE A 44 -3.75 -12.87 -5.89
N MET A 45 -3.38 -12.57 -4.64
CA MET A 45 -4.31 -12.26 -3.54
C MET A 45 -4.53 -10.76 -3.36
N ARG A 46 -3.72 -9.92 -4.02
CA ARG A 46 -4.01 -8.49 -4.08
C ARG A 46 -5.29 -8.37 -4.90
N LYS A 47 -6.40 -8.07 -4.23
CA LYS A 47 -7.64 -7.58 -4.87
C LYS A 47 -7.17 -6.53 -5.87
N ASP A 48 -7.53 -6.67 -7.16
CA ASP A 48 -7.03 -5.83 -8.27
C ASP A 48 -6.58 -4.48 -7.72
N ASN A 49 -5.26 -4.30 -7.51
CA ASN A 49 -4.78 -3.05 -6.90
C ASN A 49 -5.36 -1.97 -7.81
N PRO A 50 -6.17 -1.04 -7.28
CA PRO A 50 -6.74 -0.02 -8.14
C PRO A 50 -5.55 0.61 -8.85
N SER A 51 -5.68 0.68 -10.17
CA SER A 51 -4.59 1.06 -11.04
C SER A 51 -3.92 2.30 -10.48
N LEU A 52 -2.58 2.36 -10.46
CA LEU A 52 -1.84 3.54 -10.03
C LEU A 52 -2.00 4.67 -11.05
N THR A 53 -3.24 5.08 -11.31
CA THR A 53 -3.66 6.04 -12.30
C THR A 53 -4.08 7.33 -11.60
N PRO A 54 -4.07 8.47 -12.31
CA PRO A 54 -4.48 9.72 -11.69
C PRO A 54 -5.95 9.70 -11.22
N GLN A 55 -6.83 8.96 -11.88
CA GLN A 55 -8.24 8.81 -11.49
C GLN A 55 -8.42 8.05 -10.16
N SER A 56 -7.57 7.07 -9.87
CA SER A 56 -7.63 6.36 -8.59
C SER A 56 -7.07 7.23 -7.46
N ALA A 57 -5.99 7.99 -7.73
CA ALA A 57 -5.49 8.99 -6.80
C ALA A 57 -6.57 10.01 -6.46
N GLN A 58 -7.27 10.54 -7.48
CA GLN A 58 -8.36 11.49 -7.30
C GLN A 58 -9.45 10.96 -6.35
N ALA A 59 -9.95 9.75 -6.62
CA ALA A 59 -11.01 9.14 -5.83
C ALA A 59 -10.62 8.88 -4.37
N GLN A 60 -9.34 8.58 -4.13
CA GLN A 60 -8.85 8.29 -2.77
C GLN A 60 -8.45 9.55 -2.00
N LEU A 61 -7.97 10.59 -2.68
CA LEU A 61 -7.65 11.89 -2.06
C LEU A 61 -8.91 12.62 -1.58
N ASP A 62 -10.03 12.48 -2.29
CA ASP A 62 -11.32 13.02 -1.85
C ASP A 62 -11.83 12.37 -0.55
N ALA A 63 -11.39 11.15 -0.25
CA ALA A 63 -11.73 10.44 1.00
C ALA A 63 -10.93 10.94 2.22
N GLY A 64 -9.99 11.87 2.04
CA GLY A 64 -9.13 12.41 3.09
C GLY A 64 -7.69 11.88 2.99
N ALA A 65 -6.77 12.63 3.59
CA ALA A 65 -5.34 12.37 3.49
C ALA A 65 -4.56 12.89 4.71
N THR A 66 -3.34 12.41 4.87
CA THR A 66 -2.34 12.99 5.76
C THR A 66 -1.21 13.54 4.90
N VAL A 67 -0.96 14.84 4.98
CA VAL A 67 0.13 15.51 4.27
C VAL A 67 1.31 15.66 5.21
N TYR A 68 2.44 15.04 4.86
CA TYR A 68 3.71 15.20 5.55
C TYR A 68 4.52 16.28 4.85
N TRP A 69 4.85 17.31 5.62
CA TRP A 69 5.74 18.39 5.20
C TRP A 69 6.73 18.68 6.30
N GLN A 70 8.02 18.60 5.95
CA GLN A 70 9.11 18.63 6.93
C GLN A 70 8.87 17.55 8.01
N ASP A 71 8.81 17.93 9.28
CA ASP A 71 8.57 17.02 10.41
C ASP A 71 7.13 17.09 10.95
N THR A 72 6.21 17.71 10.19
CA THR A 72 4.81 17.90 10.61
C THR A 72 3.84 17.14 9.72
N ALA A 73 2.92 16.43 10.36
CA ALA A 73 1.79 15.77 9.70
C ALA A 73 0.54 16.64 9.81
N TYR A 74 -0.09 16.93 8.68
CA TYR A 74 -1.33 17.68 8.57
C TYR A 74 -2.46 16.75 8.14
N GLU A 75 -3.49 16.63 8.96
CA GLU A 75 -4.70 15.90 8.58
C GLU A 75 -5.56 16.75 7.65
N VAL A 76 -5.86 16.20 6.48
CA VAL A 76 -6.73 16.79 5.48
C VAL A 76 -8.06 16.04 5.49
N PRO A 77 -9.17 16.70 5.86
CA PRO A 77 -10.46 16.05 5.95
C PRO A 77 -10.97 15.61 4.57
N PRO A 78 -11.90 14.62 4.52
CA PRO A 78 -12.60 14.26 3.29
C PRO A 78 -13.30 15.47 2.66
N HIS A 79 -13.41 15.48 1.33
CA HIS A 79 -14.06 16.55 0.56
C HIS A 79 -13.46 17.96 0.77
N SER A 80 -12.19 18.04 1.15
CA SER A 80 -11.43 19.28 1.25
C SER A 80 -11.06 19.88 -0.12
N GLY A 81 -11.24 19.14 -1.21
CA GLY A 81 -10.83 19.55 -2.56
C GLY A 81 -9.33 19.40 -2.82
N LEU A 82 -8.61 18.61 -2.01
CA LEU A 82 -7.18 18.34 -2.21
C LEU A 82 -6.89 17.73 -3.60
N ASP A 83 -7.79 16.88 -4.09
CA ASP A 83 -7.72 16.28 -5.42
C ASP A 83 -7.80 17.33 -6.54
N GLN A 84 -8.67 18.33 -6.37
CA GLN A 84 -8.83 19.45 -7.29
C GLN A 84 -7.62 20.38 -7.26
N LEU A 85 -7.07 20.64 -6.07
CA LEU A 85 -5.85 21.43 -5.90
C LEU A 85 -4.65 20.79 -6.60
N LEU A 86 -4.54 19.46 -6.52
CA LEU A 86 -3.47 18.69 -7.15
C LEU A 86 -3.65 18.51 -8.66
N HIS A 87 -4.81 18.89 -9.22
CA HIS A 87 -5.17 18.73 -10.63
C HIS A 87 -4.84 17.31 -11.14
N THR A 88 -5.23 16.29 -10.38
CA THR A 88 -4.90 14.88 -10.68
C THR A 88 -5.36 14.47 -12.09
N ASP A 89 -6.46 15.04 -12.57
CA ASP A 89 -6.98 14.83 -13.93
C ASP A 89 -6.02 15.29 -15.05
N GLN A 90 -5.10 16.20 -14.75
CA GLN A 90 -4.15 16.77 -15.71
C GLN A 90 -2.78 16.08 -15.68
N TRP A 91 -2.59 15.07 -14.83
CA TRP A 91 -1.32 14.38 -14.73
C TRP A 91 -1.03 13.58 -16.00
N THR A 92 0.23 13.64 -16.43
CA THR A 92 0.70 12.91 -17.61
C THR A 92 1.76 11.91 -17.22
N SER A 93 1.65 10.67 -17.68
CA SER A 93 2.64 9.63 -17.37
C SER A 93 4.02 10.02 -17.89
N THR A 94 5.06 9.80 -17.09
CA THR A 94 6.45 10.12 -17.44
C THR A 94 7.39 8.94 -17.17
N SER A 95 8.66 9.10 -17.53
CA SER A 95 9.71 8.12 -17.27
C SER A 95 10.01 8.01 -15.79
N ALA A 96 10.45 6.83 -15.36
CA ALA A 96 10.89 6.61 -13.99
C ALA A 96 12.04 7.55 -13.60
N PHE A 97 12.02 8.03 -12.36
CA PHE A 97 13.05 8.87 -11.78
C PHE A 97 13.34 8.45 -10.33
N GLN A 98 14.44 8.94 -9.77
CA GLN A 98 14.75 8.68 -8.36
C GLN A 98 13.78 9.44 -7.47
N ALA A 99 12.96 8.70 -6.73
CA ALA A 99 11.91 9.23 -5.85
C ALA A 99 12.42 9.53 -4.42
N GLU A 100 13.72 9.78 -4.26
CA GLU A 100 14.31 10.19 -2.98
C GLU A 100 14.10 11.70 -2.78
N ASP A 101 13.92 12.14 -1.53
CA ASP A 101 13.79 13.54 -1.13
C ASP A 101 12.64 14.31 -1.82
N ALA A 102 11.41 13.80 -1.68
CA ALA A 102 10.21 14.53 -2.09
C ALA A 102 9.99 15.78 -1.22
N ASP A 103 9.54 16.88 -1.84
CA ASP A 103 9.22 18.12 -1.11
C ASP A 103 7.98 17.94 -0.23
N LEU A 104 7.05 17.10 -0.68
CA LEU A 104 5.84 16.73 0.03
C LEU A 104 5.54 15.24 -0.17
N VAL A 105 5.06 14.61 0.91
CA VAL A 105 4.55 13.25 0.88
C VAL A 105 3.12 13.25 1.38
N ILE A 106 2.19 12.70 0.60
CA ILE A 106 0.78 12.59 0.96
C ILE A 106 0.42 11.12 1.12
N HIS A 107 -0.04 10.74 2.30
CA HIS A 107 -0.60 9.42 2.58
C HIS A 107 -2.11 9.50 2.52
N PHE A 108 -2.74 8.60 1.77
CA PHE A 108 -4.20 8.60 1.59
C PHE A 108 -4.70 7.19 1.32
N GLY A 109 -6.01 7.00 1.49
CA GLY A 109 -6.54 5.65 1.66
C GLY A 109 -5.82 4.90 2.78
N GLU A 110 -5.88 3.57 2.75
CA GLU A 110 -5.22 2.75 3.78
C GLU A 110 -3.71 2.58 3.54
N LEU A 111 -3.24 2.75 2.29
CA LEU A 111 -1.92 2.27 1.86
C LEU A 111 -1.22 3.19 0.84
N TYR A 112 -1.89 4.19 0.26
CA TYR A 112 -1.30 4.95 -0.83
C TYR A 112 -0.36 6.04 -0.35
N GLU A 113 0.69 6.26 -1.12
CA GLU A 113 1.62 7.35 -0.95
C GLU A 113 1.82 8.09 -2.28
N LEU A 114 1.71 9.41 -2.23
CA LEU A 114 2.04 10.31 -3.33
C LEU A 114 3.18 11.20 -2.89
N SER A 115 4.31 11.06 -3.58
CA SER A 115 5.46 11.93 -3.44
C SER A 115 5.40 13.03 -4.50
N LEU A 116 5.65 14.27 -4.12
CA LEU A 116 5.54 15.46 -4.98
C LEU A 116 6.83 16.28 -4.92
N TRP A 117 7.24 16.82 -6.07
CA TRP A 117 8.39 17.71 -6.21
C TRP A 117 7.98 19.04 -6.85
N SER A 118 8.63 20.12 -6.41
CA SER A 118 8.38 21.49 -6.84
C SER A 118 8.64 21.73 -8.32
N ASP A 119 9.41 20.84 -8.97
CA ASP A 119 9.69 20.87 -10.41
C ASP A 119 8.57 20.23 -11.26
N GLY A 120 7.45 19.85 -10.65
CA GLY A 120 6.28 19.29 -11.33
C GLY A 120 6.36 17.78 -11.54
N LYS A 121 7.20 17.07 -10.80
CA LYS A 121 7.20 15.60 -10.77
C LYS A 121 6.29 15.07 -9.66
N ALA A 122 5.72 13.90 -9.91
CA ALA A 122 4.97 13.14 -8.93
C ALA A 122 5.25 11.64 -9.07
N ALA A 123 5.31 10.94 -7.94
CA ALA A 123 5.45 9.48 -7.88
C ALA A 123 4.34 8.91 -7.00
N PHE A 124 3.54 8.02 -7.56
CA PHE A 124 2.39 7.41 -6.92
C PHE A 124 2.70 5.95 -6.60
N TYR A 125 2.61 5.60 -5.32
CA TYR A 125 2.96 4.32 -4.75
C TYR A 125 1.77 3.65 -4.06
N ASP A 126 1.61 2.35 -4.25
CA ASP A 126 0.47 1.56 -3.76
C ASP A 126 0.64 1.00 -2.34
N GLY A 127 1.73 1.35 -1.63
CA GLY A 127 1.98 0.88 -0.26
C GLY A 127 2.45 -0.56 -0.14
N TYR A 128 2.45 -1.35 -1.21
CA TYR A 128 2.83 -2.76 -1.16
C TYR A 128 4.35 -2.95 -1.37
N SER A 129 5.13 -2.89 -0.29
CA SER A 129 6.19 -3.87 0.06
C SER A 129 7.16 -3.34 1.11
N GLY A 130 7.39 -4.15 2.15
CA GLY A 130 8.48 -3.99 3.10
C GLY A 130 9.86 -4.16 2.47
N HIS A 131 10.01 -4.98 1.43
CA HIS A 131 11.24 -5.08 0.64
C HIS A 131 10.94 -5.60 -0.78
N SER A 132 11.30 -4.81 -1.80
CA SER A 132 11.57 -5.20 -3.21
C SER A 132 10.45 -5.31 -4.27
N THR A 133 9.20 -4.90 -4.04
CA THR A 133 8.22 -4.76 -5.14
C THR A 133 7.49 -3.44 -5.08
N LYS A 134 8.19 -2.34 -4.78
CA LYS A 134 7.58 -1.02 -4.85
C LYS A 134 7.16 -0.75 -6.28
N SER A 135 5.85 -0.73 -6.53
CA SER A 135 5.32 -0.33 -7.83
C SER A 135 5.08 1.17 -7.77
N TYR A 136 5.96 1.93 -8.42
CA TYR A 136 5.77 3.36 -8.61
C TYR A 136 5.19 3.62 -9.99
N ALA A 137 4.18 4.48 -10.05
CA ALA A 137 3.79 5.15 -11.28
C ALA A 137 4.30 6.60 -11.22
N TYR A 138 4.93 7.05 -12.31
CA TYR A 138 5.57 8.35 -12.39
C TYR A 138 4.75 9.28 -13.27
N TYR A 139 4.54 10.49 -12.79
CA TYR A 139 3.72 11.50 -13.44
C TYR A 139 4.43 12.85 -13.50
N ALA A 140 4.10 13.64 -14.53
CA ALA A 140 4.34 15.06 -14.57
C ALA A 140 3.02 15.80 -14.27
N THR A 141 3.11 16.81 -13.40
CA THR A 141 2.03 17.66 -12.92
C THR A 141 2.30 19.11 -13.32
N SER A 142 1.32 20.00 -13.08
CA SER A 142 1.51 21.44 -13.31
C SER A 142 2.54 22.02 -12.33
N THR A 143 3.55 22.71 -12.87
CA THR A 143 4.54 23.43 -12.08
C THR A 143 3.85 24.55 -11.29
N GLY A 144 4.10 24.63 -9.99
CA GLY A 144 3.50 25.63 -9.10
C GLY A 144 2.53 25.05 -8.06
N VAL A 145 1.83 23.96 -8.38
CA VAL A 145 0.86 23.32 -7.46
C VAL A 145 1.51 22.92 -6.13
N VAL A 146 2.71 22.34 -6.19
CA VAL A 146 3.46 21.94 -4.99
C VAL A 146 3.88 23.16 -4.17
N GLN A 147 4.27 24.26 -4.83
CA GLN A 147 4.67 25.49 -4.16
C GLN A 147 3.47 26.16 -3.47
N ASP A 148 2.30 26.17 -4.12
CA ASP A 148 1.07 26.70 -3.55
C ASP A 148 0.62 25.90 -2.32
N LEU A 149 0.77 24.57 -2.37
CA LEU A 149 0.51 23.69 -1.23
C LEU A 149 1.49 23.95 -0.08
N ILE A 150 2.79 24.05 -0.36
CA ILE A 150 3.81 24.41 0.66
C ILE A 150 3.51 25.78 1.28
N ALA A 151 3.12 26.78 0.49
CA ALA A 151 2.77 28.11 0.99
C ALA A 151 1.55 28.05 1.92
N SER A 152 0.55 27.24 1.56
CA SER A 152 -0.65 27.01 2.39
C SER A 152 -0.31 26.32 3.70
N LEU A 153 0.55 25.30 3.69
CA LEU A 153 1.01 24.60 4.88
C LEU A 153 1.86 25.51 5.79
N THR A 154 2.71 26.34 5.19
CA THR A 154 3.52 27.34 5.93
C THR A 154 2.62 28.32 6.70
N ALA A 155 1.53 28.77 6.09
CA ALA A 155 0.58 29.68 6.72
C ALA A 155 -0.17 29.07 7.92
N LEU A 156 -0.19 27.73 8.04
CA LEU A 156 -0.82 27.01 9.15
C LEU A 156 0.10 26.84 10.36
N VAL A 157 1.41 27.07 10.22
CA VAL A 157 2.36 27.00 11.33
C VAL A 157 2.36 28.36 12.07
N PRO A 158 1.99 28.42 13.36
CA PRO A 158 2.15 29.66 14.12
C PRO A 158 3.63 30.03 14.23
N ALA A 159 3.93 31.30 13.96
CA ALA A 159 5.27 31.88 13.99
C ALA A 159 5.95 31.81 15.37
#